data_AF-A0A9W7DTM7-F1
#
_entry.id   AF-A0A9W7DTM7-F1
#
_cell.length_a   1.000
_cell.length_b   1.000
_cell.length_c   1.000
_cell.angle_alpha   90.00
_cell.angle_beta   90.00
_cell.angle_gamma   90.00
#
_symmetry.space_group_name_H-M   'P 1'
#
loop_
_entity.id
_entity.type
_entity.pdbx_description
1 polymer ?
#
loop_
_entity_poly.entity_id
_entity_poly.type
_entity_poly.pdbx_seq_one_letter_code
_entity_poly.pdbx_strand_id
1 'polypeptide(L)'
;MTQLDDGTTEVEMGYHLNFGGQLPKALVNGFILPDVNRGLSHNMAYCACALDLGDLTKEDGKLLGEILVHQIKAARKRGGWKKRGEIGKVGVNEFLYTSIAMRELVPLHPWLRTLLQTISLNEVKIAPTVTTALSNMKDHDAVQFANGLSTTILLNTVASAAVDHWIDQNIALGELEKEK
;
A
#
# COMPACT_ATOMS: atom_id res chain seq x y z
N MET A 1 34.02 -3.37 0.48
CA MET A 1 33.44 -2.11 -0.05
C MET A 1 33.33 -2.29 -1.53
N THR A 2 32.17 -2.73 -2.00
CA THR A 2 31.84 -2.73 -3.43
C THR A 2 31.02 -1.48 -3.66
N GLN A 3 31.57 -0.52 -4.41
CA GLN A 3 30.78 0.54 -5.02
C GLN A 3 29.72 -0.15 -5.87
N LEU A 4 28.45 0.05 -5.53
CA LEU A 4 27.36 -0.23 -6.44
C LEU A 4 27.38 0.94 -7.44
N ASP A 5 27.70 0.64 -8.69
CA ASP A 5 27.46 1.55 -9.82
C ASP A 5 25.98 1.95 -9.84
N ASP A 6 25.67 3.10 -10.42
CA ASP A 6 24.33 3.71 -10.53
C ASP A 6 23.34 2.92 -11.43
N GLY A 7 23.50 1.60 -11.54
CA GLY A 7 22.70 0.68 -12.35
C GLY A 7 21.80 -0.25 -11.54
N THR A 8 20.79 -0.81 -12.19
CA THR A 8 19.93 -1.83 -11.59
C THR A 8 20.71 -3.13 -11.37
N THR A 9 20.45 -3.81 -10.26
CA THR A 9 21.05 -5.11 -9.93
C THR A 9 19.96 -6.16 -9.78
N GLU A 10 20.11 -7.30 -10.46
CA GLU A 10 19.26 -8.45 -10.27
C GLU A 10 19.63 -9.16 -8.96
N VAL A 11 18.65 -9.34 -8.07
CA VAL A 11 18.83 -10.03 -6.79
C VAL A 11 18.06 -11.35 -6.84
N GLU A 12 18.79 -12.46 -6.88
CA GLU A 12 18.20 -13.80 -6.75
C GLU A 12 18.28 -14.26 -5.28
N MET A 13 17.13 -14.58 -4.69
CA MET A 13 17.06 -15.10 -3.32
C MET A 13 16.63 -16.57 -3.33
N GLY A 14 17.58 -17.47 -3.10
CA GLY A 14 17.34 -18.92 -3.01
C GLY A 14 17.26 -19.42 -1.57
N TYR A 15 16.24 -20.22 -1.27
CA TYR A 15 16.16 -20.98 -0.02
C TYR A 15 16.35 -22.47 -0.32
N HIS A 16 17.38 -23.08 0.25
CA HIS A 16 17.53 -24.54 0.26
C HIS A 16 17.14 -25.08 1.63
N LEU A 17 15.94 -25.66 1.71
CA LEU A 17 15.42 -26.28 2.92
C LEU A 17 15.54 -27.80 2.80
N ASN A 18 16.51 -28.38 3.50
CA ASN A 18 16.67 -29.84 3.60
C ASN A 18 16.11 -30.33 4.93
N PHE A 19 14.98 -31.04 4.88
CA PHE A 19 14.34 -31.61 6.07
C PHE A 19 14.80 -33.04 6.38
N GLY A 20 15.79 -33.58 5.65
CA GLY A 20 16.48 -34.82 5.99
C GLY A 20 15.67 -36.11 5.88
N GLY A 21 14.48 -36.10 5.23
CA GLY A 21 13.62 -37.28 5.13
C GLY A 21 12.34 -37.07 4.32
N GLN A 22 11.44 -38.05 4.36
CA GLN A 22 10.12 -37.94 3.73
C GLN A 22 9.16 -37.15 4.64
N LEU A 23 8.75 -35.98 4.19
CA LEU A 23 7.72 -35.20 4.89
C LEU A 23 6.33 -35.51 4.34
N PRO A 24 5.31 -35.63 5.21
CA PRO A 24 3.92 -35.71 4.77
C PRO A 24 3.55 -34.47 3.95
N LYS A 25 2.87 -34.66 2.80
CA LYS A 25 2.39 -33.55 1.95
C LYS A 25 1.57 -32.52 2.73
N ALA A 26 0.79 -32.96 3.71
CA ALA A 26 0.00 -32.08 4.56
C ALA A 26 0.88 -31.12 5.39
N LEU A 27 2.05 -31.56 5.86
CA LEU A 27 2.99 -30.70 6.59
C LEU A 27 3.63 -29.67 5.63
N VAL A 28 4.05 -30.13 4.45
CA VAL A 28 4.67 -29.26 3.44
C VAL A 28 3.71 -28.17 2.96
N ASN A 29 2.50 -28.56 2.58
CA ASN A 29 1.52 -27.62 2.05
C ASN A 29 0.84 -26.78 3.14
N GLY A 30 0.66 -27.35 4.34
CA GLY A 30 -0.06 -26.70 5.43
C GLY A 30 0.79 -25.72 6.25
N PHE A 31 2.10 -25.96 6.35
CA PHE A 31 2.97 -25.19 7.24
C PHE A 31 4.21 -24.65 6.52
N ILE A 32 4.97 -25.51 5.84
CA ILE A 32 6.28 -25.12 5.27
C ILE A 32 6.12 -24.09 4.14
N LEU A 33 5.34 -24.39 3.09
CA LEU A 33 5.14 -23.46 1.98
C LEU A 33 4.51 -22.13 2.44
N PRO A 34 3.45 -22.11 3.26
CA PRO A 34 2.91 -20.86 3.80
C PRO A 34 3.91 -20.01 4.60
N ASP A 35 4.77 -20.64 5.41
CA ASP A 35 5.75 -19.93 6.22
C ASP A 35 6.91 -19.38 5.38
N VAL A 36 7.38 -20.15 4.39
CA VAL A 36 8.40 -19.70 3.42
C VAL A 36 7.87 -18.53 2.59
N ASN A 37 6.65 -18.64 2.06
CA ASN A 37 6.02 -17.55 1.32
C ASN A 37 5.87 -16.30 2.20
N ARG A 38 5.51 -16.46 3.48
CA ARG A 38 5.44 -15.34 4.43
C ARG A 38 6.80 -14.67 4.65
N GLY A 39 7.87 -15.45 4.74
CA GLY A 39 9.24 -14.94 4.86
C GLY A 39 9.67 -14.17 3.61
N LEU A 40 9.43 -14.75 2.42
CA LEU A 40 9.67 -14.11 1.13
C LEU A 40 8.94 -12.78 1.00
N SER A 41 7.63 -12.75 1.28
CA SER A 41 6.84 -11.52 1.22
C SER A 41 7.36 -10.43 2.18
N HIS A 42 7.85 -10.79 3.38
CA HIS A 42 8.47 -9.81 4.29
C HIS A 42 9.76 -9.23 3.73
N ASN A 43 10.61 -10.06 3.11
CA ASN A 43 11.86 -9.58 2.51
C ASN A 43 11.59 -8.67 1.31
N MET A 44 10.66 -9.05 0.43
CA MET A 44 10.26 -8.21 -0.70
C MET A 44 9.66 -6.88 -0.20
N ALA A 45 8.83 -6.93 0.83
CA ALA A 45 8.25 -5.74 1.43
C ALA A 45 9.31 -4.81 2.06
N TYR A 46 10.36 -5.39 2.65
CA TYR A 46 11.48 -4.63 3.17
C TYR A 46 12.22 -3.91 2.05
N CYS A 47 12.56 -4.61 0.95
CA CYS A 47 13.23 -4.01 -0.20
C CYS A 47 12.39 -2.87 -0.80
N ALA A 48 11.09 -3.10 -1.02
CA ALA A 48 10.20 -2.07 -1.57
C ALA A 48 10.05 -0.85 -0.66
N CYS A 49 10.04 -1.05 0.66
CA CYS A 49 10.02 0.05 1.62
C CYS A 49 11.33 0.83 1.67
N ALA A 50 12.44 0.27 1.19
CA ALA A 50 13.76 0.89 1.20
C ALA A 50 14.05 1.74 -0.05
N LEU A 51 13.14 1.77 -1.02
CA LEU A 51 13.28 2.59 -2.23
C LEU A 51 12.96 4.07 -1.93
N ASP A 52 13.78 4.95 -2.51
CA ASP A 52 13.56 6.39 -2.52
C ASP A 52 12.40 6.75 -3.48
N LEU A 53 11.77 7.92 -3.31
CA LEU A 53 10.59 8.28 -4.09
C LEU A 53 10.88 8.36 -5.60
N GLY A 54 12.08 8.82 -5.97
CA GLY A 54 12.52 8.96 -7.36
C GLY A 54 12.71 7.64 -8.09
N ASP A 55 12.95 6.55 -7.36
CA ASP A 55 13.26 5.23 -7.93
C ASP A 55 12.02 4.32 -8.03
N LEU A 56 10.87 4.76 -7.49
CA LEU A 56 9.65 3.96 -7.49
C LEU A 56 9.06 3.81 -8.89
N THR A 57 9.02 2.56 -9.36
CA THR A 57 8.24 2.16 -10.54
C THR A 57 6.75 2.04 -10.22
N LYS A 58 5.94 1.85 -11.27
CA LYS A 58 4.50 1.57 -11.11
C LYS A 58 4.27 0.25 -10.37
N GLU A 59 5.11 -0.75 -10.63
CA GLU A 59 5.07 -2.07 -10.00
C GLU A 59 5.40 -1.99 -8.51
N ASP A 60 6.40 -1.18 -8.13
CA ASP A 60 6.73 -0.92 -6.72
C ASP A 60 5.57 -0.22 -6.00
N GLY A 61 4.91 0.72 -6.66
CA GLY A 61 3.71 1.37 -6.14
C GLY A 61 2.57 0.39 -5.84
N LYS A 62 2.34 -0.61 -6.70
CA LYS A 62 1.36 -1.68 -6.44
C LYS A 62 1.75 -2.50 -5.22
N LEU A 63 3.03 -2.89 -5.13
CA LEU A 63 3.55 -3.65 -4.00
C LEU A 63 3.45 -2.87 -2.69
N LEU A 64 3.74 -1.56 -2.69
CA LEU A 64 3.53 -0.67 -1.54
C LEU A 64 2.06 -0.61 -1.11
N GLY A 65 1.13 -0.61 -2.07
CA GLY A 65 -0.31 -0.71 -1.79
C GLY A 65 -0.68 -2.02 -1.08
N GLU A 66 -0.12 -3.16 -1.50
CA GLU A 66 -0.32 -4.45 -0.83
C GLU A 66 0.26 -4.43 0.59
N ILE A 67 1.47 -3.90 0.76
CA ILE A 67 2.13 -3.76 2.07
C ILE A 67 1.26 -2.92 3.02
N LEU A 68 0.71 -1.79 2.55
CA LEU A 68 -0.22 -0.97 3.32
C LEU A 68 -1.43 -1.79 3.79
N VAL A 69 -2.07 -2.55 2.91
CA VAL A 69 -3.21 -3.40 3.26
C VAL A 69 -2.82 -4.47 4.30
N HIS A 70 -1.63 -5.06 4.18
CA HIS A 70 -1.10 -6.02 5.15
C HIS A 70 -0.87 -5.38 6.52
N GLN A 71 -0.28 -4.17 6.58
CA GLN A 71 -0.08 -3.43 7.83
C GLN A 71 -1.40 -3.09 8.51
N ILE A 72 -2.41 -2.61 7.75
CA ILE A 72 -3.75 -2.35 8.27
C ILE A 72 -4.38 -3.63 8.85
N LYS A 73 -4.28 -4.76 8.13
CA LYS A 73 -4.80 -6.06 8.60
C LYS A 73 -4.08 -6.54 9.86
N ALA A 74 -2.76 -6.45 9.91
CA ALA A 74 -1.96 -6.82 11.07
C ALA A 74 -2.28 -5.94 12.28
N ALA A 75 -2.43 -4.63 12.07
CA ALA A 75 -2.89 -3.70 13.10
C ALA A 75 -4.25 -4.10 13.66
N ARG A 76 -5.25 -4.30 12.80
CA ARG A 76 -6.60 -4.69 13.21
C ARG A 76 -6.69 -5.96 14.04
N LYS A 77 -5.73 -6.90 13.88
CA LYS A 77 -5.64 -8.13 14.68
C LYS A 77 -5.14 -7.87 16.11
N ARG A 78 -4.43 -6.76 16.35
CA ARG A 78 -3.89 -6.40 17.68
C ARG A 78 -4.96 -5.88 18.66
N GLY A 79 -6.19 -5.62 18.22
CA GLY A 79 -7.25 -5.14 19.11
C GLY A 79 -8.62 -5.73 18.86
N GLY A 80 -9.54 -5.40 19.77
CA GLY A 80 -10.92 -5.86 19.70
C GLY A 80 -11.70 -5.25 18.54
N TRP A 81 -12.83 -5.86 18.17
CA TRP A 81 -13.62 -5.49 16.99
C TRP A 81 -14.05 -4.00 16.99
N LYS A 82 -14.47 -3.46 18.15
CA LYS A 82 -14.82 -2.03 18.32
C LYS A 82 -13.64 -1.07 18.04
N LYS A 83 -12.42 -1.59 18.21
CA LYS A 83 -11.09 -1.01 17.93
C LYS A 83 -10.73 -0.81 16.46
N ARG A 84 -11.35 -1.58 15.56
CA ARG A 84 -10.75 -1.93 14.25
C ARG A 84 -10.54 -0.74 13.31
N GLY A 85 -11.39 0.29 13.39
CA GLY A 85 -11.21 1.52 12.61
C GLY A 85 -9.97 2.28 13.05
N GLU A 86 -9.93 2.67 14.32
CA GLU A 86 -8.81 3.42 14.91
C GLU A 86 -7.49 2.66 14.85
N ILE A 87 -7.50 1.36 15.13
CA ILE A 87 -6.28 0.54 15.04
C ILE A 87 -5.87 0.34 13.58
N GLY A 88 -6.80 0.38 12.62
CA GLY A 88 -6.46 0.40 11.19
C GLY A 88 -5.60 1.61 10.82
N LYS A 89 -5.92 2.80 11.36
CA LYS A 89 -5.13 4.03 11.16
C LYS A 89 -3.71 3.91 11.72
N VAL A 90 -3.52 3.15 12.81
CA VAL A 90 -2.17 2.84 13.33
C VAL A 90 -1.35 2.09 12.29
N GLY A 91 -1.93 1.10 11.61
CA GLY A 91 -1.25 0.38 10.51
C GLY A 91 -0.90 1.29 9.33
N VAL A 92 -1.75 2.27 9.01
CA VAL A 92 -1.41 3.30 8.01
C VAL A 92 -0.20 4.12 8.46
N ASN A 93 -0.18 4.58 9.72
CA ASN A 93 0.92 5.38 10.23
C ASN A 93 2.24 4.60 10.29
N GLU A 94 2.19 3.31 10.65
CA GLU A 94 3.36 2.42 10.62
C GLU A 94 3.90 2.24 9.19
N PHE A 95 3.02 2.05 8.20
CA PHE A 95 3.41 1.99 6.79
C PHE A 95 4.10 3.29 6.33
N LEU A 96 3.48 4.44 6.59
CA LEU A 96 4.03 5.75 6.23
C LEU A 96 5.37 6.05 6.90
N TYR A 97 5.62 5.46 8.07
CA TYR A 97 6.90 5.58 8.77
C TYR A 97 7.97 4.61 8.24
N THR A 98 7.56 3.43 7.77
CA THR A 98 8.47 2.36 7.37
C THR A 98 9.01 2.55 5.94
N SER A 99 8.18 3.07 5.02
CA SER A 99 8.60 3.32 3.64
C SER A 99 9.37 4.63 3.51
N ILE A 100 10.57 4.59 2.91
CA ILE A 100 11.40 5.78 2.65
C ILE A 100 10.67 6.74 1.72
N ALA A 101 10.23 6.27 0.53
CA ALA A 101 9.44 7.06 -0.40
C ALA A 101 8.20 7.71 0.24
N MET A 102 7.49 7.04 1.16
CA MET A 102 6.34 7.65 1.83
C MET A 102 6.74 8.75 2.83
N ARG A 103 7.90 8.62 3.49
CA ARG A 103 8.43 9.68 4.36
C ARG A 103 8.83 10.93 3.57
N GLU A 104 9.18 10.78 2.31
CA GLU A 104 9.46 11.88 1.38
C GLU A 104 8.17 12.48 0.81
N LEU A 105 7.22 11.63 0.41
CA LEU A 105 5.97 12.05 -0.23
C LEU A 105 4.99 12.76 0.72
N VAL A 106 4.89 12.32 1.98
CA VAL A 106 3.92 12.88 2.95
C VAL A 106 4.18 14.37 3.26
N PRO A 107 5.43 14.83 3.46
CA PRO A 107 5.72 16.27 3.58
C PRO A 107 5.30 17.09 2.36
N LEU A 108 5.41 16.54 1.14
CA LEU A 108 5.01 17.20 -0.10
C LEU A 108 3.49 17.29 -0.24
N HIS A 109 2.77 16.24 0.18
CA HIS A 109 1.32 16.16 0.13
C HIS A 109 0.75 15.74 1.50
N PRO A 110 0.64 16.65 2.48
CA PRO A 110 0.21 16.31 3.84
C PRO A 110 -1.14 15.60 3.93
N TRP A 111 -2.05 15.94 3.01
CA TRP A 111 -3.40 15.39 2.88
C TRP A 111 -3.40 13.88 2.54
N LEU A 112 -2.30 13.33 2.01
CA LEU A 112 -2.17 11.92 1.64
C LEU A 112 -2.35 11.00 2.86
N ARG A 113 -1.86 11.40 4.03
CA ARG A 113 -2.06 10.63 5.26
C ARG A 113 -3.54 10.48 5.57
N THR A 114 -4.29 11.57 5.48
CA THR A 114 -5.73 11.62 5.75
C THR A 114 -6.50 10.79 4.73
N LEU A 115 -6.12 10.85 3.44
CA LEU A 115 -6.67 10.00 2.39
C LEU A 115 -6.52 8.51 2.75
N LEU A 116 -5.30 8.05 3.01
CA LEU A 116 -5.01 6.64 3.28
C LEU A 116 -5.68 6.14 4.58
N GLN A 117 -5.71 6.98 5.62
CA GLN A 117 -6.42 6.66 6.86
C GLN A 117 -7.92 6.50 6.62
N THR A 118 -8.52 7.35 5.79
CA THR A 118 -9.94 7.28 5.47
C THR A 118 -10.26 6.08 4.59
N ILE A 119 -9.44 5.80 3.56
CA ILE A 119 -9.54 4.57 2.75
C ILE A 119 -9.45 3.34 3.63
N SER A 120 -8.57 3.35 4.64
CA SER A 120 -8.40 2.21 5.54
C SER A 120 -9.70 1.83 6.25
N LEU A 121 -10.59 2.78 6.54
CA LEU A 121 -11.88 2.53 7.19
C LEU A 121 -12.78 1.63 6.33
N ASN A 122 -12.61 1.68 5.01
CA ASN A 122 -13.41 0.93 4.03
C ASN A 122 -14.91 1.14 4.21
N GLU A 123 -15.30 2.38 4.48
CA GLU A 123 -16.69 2.78 4.63
C GLU A 123 -17.25 3.23 3.26
N VAL A 124 -18.46 2.79 2.95
CA VAL A 124 -19.17 3.22 1.75
C VAL A 124 -19.92 4.50 2.09
N LYS A 125 -19.52 5.62 1.49
CA LYS A 125 -20.15 6.93 1.72
C LYS A 125 -20.33 7.65 0.41
N ILE A 126 -21.47 8.32 0.26
CA ILE A 126 -21.68 9.24 -0.86
C ILE A 126 -20.72 10.41 -0.67
N ALA A 127 -19.86 10.64 -1.64
CA ALA A 127 -18.95 11.78 -1.66
C ALA A 127 -19.16 12.58 -2.94
N PRO A 128 -19.17 13.93 -2.86
CA PRO A 128 -19.10 14.75 -4.03
C PRO A 128 -17.72 14.61 -4.71
N THR A 129 -17.69 14.82 -6.02
CA THR A 129 -16.44 15.00 -6.76
C THR A 129 -15.71 16.23 -6.24
N VAL A 130 -14.39 16.14 -6.02
CA VAL A 130 -13.60 17.30 -5.61
C VAL A 130 -12.86 17.86 -6.81
N THR A 131 -13.04 19.16 -7.04
CA THR A 131 -12.43 19.90 -8.14
C THR A 131 -11.25 20.78 -7.69
N THR A 132 -10.84 20.65 -6.43
CA THR A 132 -9.69 21.35 -5.87
C THR A 132 -8.41 20.91 -6.59
N ALA A 133 -7.56 21.88 -6.96
CA ALA A 133 -6.23 21.62 -7.52
C ALA A 133 -5.29 21.05 -6.44
N LEU A 134 -4.30 20.25 -6.85
CA LEU A 134 -3.34 19.57 -5.98
C LEU A 134 -2.64 20.51 -5.01
N SER A 135 -2.24 21.70 -5.47
CA SER A 135 -1.57 22.72 -4.65
C SER A 135 -2.44 23.28 -3.51
N ASN A 136 -3.76 23.15 -3.61
CA ASN A 136 -4.73 23.68 -2.66
C ASN A 136 -5.42 22.59 -1.82
N MET A 137 -5.04 21.33 -2.01
CA MET A 137 -5.64 20.18 -1.34
C MET A 137 -5.50 20.26 0.18
N LYS A 138 -6.62 20.02 0.88
CA LYS A 138 -6.67 19.94 2.35
C LYS A 138 -7.17 18.57 2.80
N ASP A 139 -7.04 18.31 4.10
CA ASP A 139 -7.54 17.08 4.73
C ASP A 139 -9.03 16.81 4.47
N HIS A 140 -9.84 17.87 4.47
CA HIS A 140 -11.26 17.78 4.12
C HIS A 140 -11.47 17.19 2.72
N ASP A 141 -10.70 17.65 1.74
CA ASP A 141 -10.78 17.20 0.35
C ASP A 141 -10.29 15.75 0.22
N ALA A 142 -9.24 15.39 0.94
CA ALA A 142 -8.74 14.02 1.02
C ALA A 142 -9.76 13.04 1.61
N VAL A 143 -10.55 13.46 2.62
CA VAL A 143 -11.65 12.66 3.15
C VAL A 143 -12.73 12.45 2.08
N GLN A 144 -13.07 13.48 1.32
CA GLN A 144 -14.06 13.37 0.23
C GLN A 144 -13.58 12.42 -0.88
N PHE A 145 -12.32 12.53 -1.30
CA PHE A 145 -11.70 11.58 -2.24
C PHE A 145 -11.77 10.14 -1.76
N ALA A 146 -11.34 9.89 -0.51
CA ALA A 146 -11.33 8.56 0.07
C ALA A 146 -12.72 7.92 0.07
N ASN A 147 -13.74 8.70 0.41
CA ASN A 147 -15.13 8.24 0.45
C ASN A 147 -15.66 7.96 -0.97
N GLY A 148 -15.27 8.76 -1.96
CA GLY A 148 -15.65 8.54 -3.37
C GLY A 148 -15.10 7.23 -3.94
N LEU A 149 -13.89 6.82 -3.54
CA LEU A 149 -13.24 5.60 -4.04
C LEU A 149 -14.08 4.34 -3.78
N SER A 150 -14.65 4.18 -2.58
CA SER A 150 -15.42 2.98 -2.23
C SER A 150 -16.70 2.88 -3.06
N THR A 151 -17.39 4.01 -3.31
CA THR A 151 -18.54 4.07 -4.22
C THR A 151 -18.12 3.76 -5.66
N THR A 152 -17.03 4.32 -6.15
CA THR A 152 -16.55 4.06 -7.52
C THR A 152 -16.19 2.59 -7.73
N ILE A 153 -15.56 1.93 -6.75
CA ILE A 153 -15.28 0.49 -6.80
C ILE A 153 -16.57 -0.32 -6.89
N LEU A 154 -17.61 0.03 -6.14
CA LEU A 154 -18.89 -0.69 -6.17
C LEU A 154 -19.65 -0.53 -7.50
N LEU A 155 -19.47 0.60 -8.18
CA LEU A 155 -20.17 0.92 -9.42
C LEU A 155 -19.46 0.41 -10.68
N ASN A 156 -18.24 -0.10 -10.56
CA ASN A 156 -17.43 -0.59 -11.68
C ASN A 156 -17.24 -2.11 -11.64
N THR A 157 -17.14 -2.71 -12.81
CA THR A 157 -16.98 -4.17 -12.95
C THR A 157 -15.58 -4.67 -12.63
N VAL A 158 -14.57 -3.79 -12.77
CA VAL A 158 -13.15 -4.12 -12.54
C VAL A 158 -12.52 -3.05 -11.66
N ALA A 159 -11.74 -3.47 -10.66
CA ALA A 159 -11.11 -2.56 -9.70
C ALA A 159 -10.14 -1.56 -10.35
N SER A 160 -9.40 -1.95 -11.40
CA SER A 160 -8.52 -1.03 -12.13
C SER A 160 -9.31 0.09 -12.80
N ALA A 161 -10.37 -0.25 -13.53
CA ALA A 161 -11.25 0.73 -14.16
C ALA A 161 -11.92 1.67 -13.13
N ALA A 162 -12.21 1.16 -11.94
CA ALA A 162 -12.72 1.97 -10.84
C ALA A 162 -11.69 3.00 -10.34
N VAL A 163 -10.43 2.60 -10.23
CA VAL A 163 -9.34 3.49 -9.83
C VAL A 163 -9.09 4.54 -10.90
N ASP A 164 -9.05 4.14 -12.18
CA ASP A 164 -8.86 5.07 -13.30
C ASP A 164 -9.99 6.11 -13.34
N HIS A 165 -11.25 5.66 -13.25
CA HIS A 165 -12.41 6.55 -13.19
C HIS A 165 -12.38 7.47 -11.95
N TRP A 166 -11.89 6.98 -10.81
CA TRP A 166 -11.73 7.80 -9.61
C TRP A 166 -10.64 8.87 -9.79
N ILE A 167 -9.54 8.58 -10.49
CA ILE A 167 -8.51 9.57 -10.83
C ILE A 167 -9.07 10.59 -11.80
N ASP A 168 -9.72 10.15 -12.88
CA ASP A 168 -10.29 11.01 -13.93
C ASP A 168 -11.31 12.02 -13.40
N GLN A 169 -12.09 11.62 -12.40
CA GLN A 169 -13.09 12.48 -11.79
C GLN A 169 -12.48 13.59 -10.92
N ASN A 170 -11.24 13.42 -10.44
CA ASN A 170 -10.69 14.26 -9.38
C ASN A 170 -9.39 14.96 -9.83
N ILE A 171 -9.47 16.28 -10.03
CA ILE A 171 -8.41 17.09 -10.66
C ILE A 171 -7.05 16.92 -9.96
N ALA A 172 -7.00 17.01 -8.63
CA ALA A 172 -5.75 16.88 -7.88
C ALA A 172 -5.07 15.50 -8.04
N LEU A 173 -5.84 14.41 -8.21
CA LEU A 173 -5.27 13.08 -8.43
C LEU A 173 -4.67 12.96 -9.83
N GLY A 174 -5.34 13.54 -10.83
CA GLY A 174 -4.80 13.60 -12.20
C GLY A 174 -3.59 14.54 -12.33
N GLU A 175 -3.49 15.58 -11.50
CA GLU A 175 -2.28 16.41 -11.40
C GLU A 175 -1.12 15.63 -10.76
N LEU A 176 -1.39 14.87 -9.69
CA LEU A 176 -0.39 14.03 -9.03
C LEU A 176 0.20 12.97 -9.97
N GLU A 177 -0.61 12.41 -10.88
CA GLU A 177 -0.13 11.46 -11.90
C GLU A 177 0.84 12.11 -12.91
N LYS A 178 0.70 13.43 -13.15
CA LYS A 178 1.52 14.19 -14.10
C LYS A 178 2.79 14.78 -13.50
N GLU A 179 2.92 14.81 -12.17
CA GLU A 179 4.14 15.28 -11.48
C GLU A 179 5.30 14.27 -11.55
N LYS A 180 5.12 13.12 -12.21
CA LYS A 180 6.16 12.12 -12.49
C LYS A 180 6.70 12.19 -13.92
#